data_AF-A0A6I1BQZ8-F1
#
_entry.id   AF-A0A6I1BQZ8-F1
#
_cell.length_a   1.000
_cell.length_b   1.000
_cell.length_c   1.000
_cell.angle_alpha   90.00
_cell.angle_beta   90.00
_cell.angle_gamma   90.00
#
_symmetry.space_group_name_H-M   'P 1'
#
loop_
_entity.id
_entity.type
_entity.pdbx_description
1 polymer ?
#
loop_
_entity_poly.entity_id
_entity_poly.type
_entity_poly.pdbx_seq_one_letter_code
_entity_poly.pdbx_strand_id
1 'polypeptide(L)'
;MATTKKTTTKKAATKSPVEIITPDIVGTSAGKIWNTLNGSEEALTEKELLSLTKLSGQSLYLGLGWLAREGKLESDGKEFKLV
;
A
#
# COMPACT_ATOMS: atom_id res chain seq x y z
N MET A 1 -26.80 19.40 1.35
CA MET A 1 -25.37 19.00 1.44
C MET A 1 -25.24 17.86 2.44
N ALA A 2 -24.31 16.94 2.15
CA ALA A 2 -23.81 15.82 2.96
C ALA A 2 -24.69 14.56 3.12
N THR A 3 -24.11 13.43 2.64
CA THR A 3 -24.22 12.00 3.03
C THR A 3 -24.25 11.12 1.75
N THR A 4 -23.58 9.99 1.58
CA THR A 4 -22.50 9.24 2.24
C THR A 4 -22.07 8.21 1.19
N LYS A 5 -20.77 8.10 0.84
CA LYS A 5 -20.27 7.09 -0.11
C LYS A 5 -19.38 6.06 0.62
N LYS A 6 -19.82 4.80 0.54
CA LYS A 6 -19.05 3.54 0.44
C LYS A 6 -17.97 3.21 1.50
N THR A 7 -18.26 2.19 2.32
CA THR A 7 -17.65 0.84 2.26
C THR A 7 -17.58 0.22 3.66
N THR A 8 -18.27 -0.92 3.75
CA THR A 8 -18.36 -1.85 4.87
C THR A 8 -17.00 -2.25 5.43
N THR A 9 -16.79 -1.88 6.69
CA THR A 9 -15.81 -2.40 7.62
C THR A 9 -15.92 -3.93 7.71
N LYS A 10 -14.99 -4.68 7.09
CA LYS A 10 -14.78 -6.09 7.45
C LYS A 10 -13.89 -6.12 8.71
N LYS A 11 -14.47 -6.67 9.79
CA LYS A 11 -13.76 -7.17 10.98
C LYS A 11 -12.58 -8.04 10.55
N ALA A 12 -11.42 -7.79 11.15
CA ALA A 12 -10.45 -8.84 11.45
C ALA A 12 -9.83 -8.53 12.83
N ALA A 13 -10.13 -9.38 13.80
CA ALA A 13 -9.54 -9.35 15.13
C ALA A 13 -8.42 -10.40 15.22
N THR A 14 -7.34 -10.00 15.92
CA THR A 14 -6.45 -10.79 16.79
C THR A 14 -5.26 -11.62 16.25
N LYS A 15 -4.06 -11.14 16.64
CA LYS A 15 -2.88 -11.84 17.27
C LYS A 15 -1.57 -11.85 16.47
N SER A 16 -0.63 -10.96 16.84
CA SER A 16 0.86 -11.04 16.82
C SER A 16 1.45 -9.61 16.89
N PRO A 17 2.66 -9.37 17.43
CA PRO A 17 3.02 -8.13 18.12
C PRO A 17 2.69 -6.89 17.29
N VAL A 18 1.97 -5.97 17.92
CA VAL A 18 1.52 -4.71 17.34
C VAL A 18 2.75 -3.88 17.00
N GLU A 19 3.35 -4.14 15.83
CA GLU A 19 4.17 -3.18 15.14
C GLU A 19 3.29 -1.94 15.00
N ILE A 20 3.78 -0.80 15.44
CA ILE A 20 2.99 0.42 15.59
C ILE A 20 2.70 0.94 14.18
N ILE A 21 1.65 0.43 13.54
CA ILE A 21 1.22 0.83 12.20
C ILE A 21 0.43 2.14 12.35
N THR A 22 1.16 3.23 12.52
CA THR A 22 0.60 4.59 12.46
C THR A 22 0.54 5.07 11.01
N PRO A 23 -0.39 6.00 10.68
CA PRO A 23 -0.47 6.59 9.34
C PRO A 23 0.84 7.26 8.91
N ASP A 24 1.67 7.70 9.86
CA ASP A 24 3.02 8.23 9.61
C ASP A 24 3.98 7.18 9.03
N ILE A 25 4.02 5.99 9.63
CA ILE A 25 4.84 4.85 9.17
C ILE A 25 4.31 4.32 7.82
N VAL A 26 2.99 4.23 7.67
CA VAL A 26 2.36 3.82 6.41
C VAL A 26 2.63 4.85 5.31
N GLY A 27 2.55 6.15 5.60
CA GLY A 27 2.87 7.22 4.66
C GLY A 27 4.33 7.20 4.21
N THR A 28 5.25 6.99 5.15
CA THR A 28 6.69 6.84 4.84
C THR A 28 6.96 5.59 3.97
N SER A 29 6.29 4.48 4.28
CA SER A 29 6.38 3.24 3.50
C SER A 29 5.77 3.39 2.10
N ALA A 30 4.60 4.03 2.01
CA ALA A 30 3.93 4.37 0.75
C ALA A 30 4.81 5.27 -0.11
N GLY A 31 5.49 6.26 0.48
CA GLY A 31 6.44 7.12 -0.22
C GLY A 31 7.61 6.34 -0.82
N LYS A 32 8.17 5.36 -0.07
CA LYS A 32 9.21 4.47 -0.60
C LYS A 32 8.70 3.62 -1.77
N ILE A 33 7.54 2.99 -1.61
CA ILE A 33 6.90 2.18 -2.66
C ILE A 33 6.63 3.02 -3.90
N TRP A 34 6.09 4.23 -3.71
CA TRP A 34 5.83 5.18 -4.78
C TRP A 34 7.12 5.57 -5.50
N ASN A 35 8.18 5.92 -4.76
CA ASN A 35 9.47 6.27 -5.37
C ASN A 35 10.08 5.09 -6.14
N THR A 36 9.95 3.87 -5.62
CA THR A 36 10.37 2.64 -6.33
C THR A 36 9.57 2.44 -7.61
N LEU A 37 8.24 2.52 -7.57
CA LEU A 37 7.39 2.40 -8.74
C LEU A 37 7.62 3.52 -9.76
N ASN A 38 7.78 4.76 -9.29
CA ASN A 38 8.02 5.93 -10.12
C ASN A 38 9.40 5.89 -10.78
N GLY A 39 10.41 5.37 -10.09
CA GLY A 39 11.75 5.16 -10.65
C GLY A 39 11.84 3.96 -11.57
N SER A 40 10.95 2.98 -11.42
CA SER A 40 10.87 1.84 -12.31
C SER A 40 10.09 2.15 -13.59
N GLU A 41 9.08 3.03 -13.60
CA GLU A 41 8.18 3.31 -14.74
C GLU A 41 7.40 2.09 -15.28
N GLU A 42 7.77 0.87 -14.86
CA GLU A 42 7.16 -0.43 -15.14
C GLU A 42 6.36 -0.96 -13.94
N ALA A 43 5.48 -1.92 -14.23
CA ALA A 43 4.71 -2.60 -13.21
C ALA A 43 5.62 -3.55 -12.40
N LEU A 44 5.67 -3.35 -11.09
CA LEU A 44 6.47 -4.17 -10.19
C LEU A 44 5.59 -5.20 -9.48
N THR A 45 6.08 -6.43 -9.38
CA THR A 45 5.41 -7.47 -8.60
C THR A 45 5.60 -7.25 -7.10
N GLU A 46 4.75 -7.88 -6.30
CA GLU A 46 4.87 -7.88 -4.83
C GLU A 46 6.29 -8.28 -4.37
N LYS A 47 6.89 -9.31 -4.99
CA LYS A 47 8.24 -9.79 -4.65
C LYS A 47 9.31 -8.73 -4.91
N GLU A 48 9.22 -8.04 -6.04
CA GLU A 48 10.17 -6.98 -6.37
C GLU A 48 10.04 -5.81 -5.40
N LEU A 49 8.80 -5.39 -5.10
CA LEU A 49 8.56 -4.33 -4.13
C LEU A 49 9.05 -4.70 -2.72
N LEU A 50 8.84 -5.94 -2.26
CA LEU A 50 9.38 -6.42 -0.99
C LEU A 50 10.91 -6.37 -0.97
N SER A 51 11.56 -6.75 -2.08
CA SER A 51 13.02 -6.72 -2.21
C SER A 51 13.57 -5.29 -2.24
N LEU A 52 12.95 -4.40 -3.03
CA LEU A 52 13.39 -3.02 -3.24
C LEU A 52 13.13 -2.12 -2.04
N THR A 53 11.94 -2.22 -1.46
CA THR A 53 11.55 -1.39 -0.31
C THR A 53 12.09 -1.96 1.01
N LYS A 54 12.46 -3.25 1.03
CA LYS A 54 12.92 -4.00 2.20
C LYS A 54 11.95 -3.90 3.38
N LEU A 55 10.66 -3.81 3.06
CA LEU A 55 9.54 -3.72 3.99
C LEU A 55 8.95 -5.10 4.28
N SER A 56 8.24 -5.21 5.40
CA SER A 56 7.38 -6.37 5.66
C SER A 56 6.16 -6.35 4.75
N GLY A 57 5.66 -7.53 4.37
CA GLY A 57 4.48 -7.64 3.50
C GLY A 57 3.28 -6.83 4.02
N GLN A 58 3.06 -6.79 5.34
CA GLN A 58 2.03 -5.95 5.95
C GLN A 58 2.21 -4.45 5.61
N SER A 59 3.41 -3.90 5.83
CA SER A 59 3.74 -2.51 5.54
C SER A 59 3.71 -2.19 4.05
N LEU A 60 4.07 -3.17 3.22
CA LEU A 60 3.95 -3.06 1.77
C LEU A 60 2.48 -2.94 1.34
N TYR A 61 1.63 -3.88 1.76
CA TYR A 61 0.20 -3.86 1.44
C TYR A 61 -0.51 -2.61 1.97
N LEU A 62 -0.12 -2.11 3.14
CA LEU A 62 -0.64 -0.87 3.69
C LEU A 62 -0.21 0.35 2.87
N GLY A 63 1.05 0.41 2.46
CA GLY A 63 1.55 1.50 1.62
C GLY A 63 0.96 1.46 0.21
N LEU A 64 0.80 0.27 -0.37
CA LEU A 64 0.06 0.05 -1.64
C LEU A 64 -1.40 0.50 -1.51
N GLY A 65 -2.07 0.11 -0.42
CA GLY A 65 -3.44 0.53 -0.13
C GLY A 65 -3.58 2.04 0.07
N TRP A 66 -2.56 2.70 0.63
CA TRP A 66 -2.51 4.16 0.76
C TRP A 66 -2.46 4.86 -0.61
N LEU A 67 -1.63 4.37 -1.52
CA LEU A 67 -1.52 4.89 -2.89
C LEU A 67 -2.78 4.60 -3.71
N ALA A 68 -3.34 3.39 -3.58
CA ALA A 68 -4.58 2.99 -4.24
C ALA A 68 -5.78 3.82 -3.77
N ARG A 69 -5.83 4.20 -2.49
CA ARG A 69 -6.87 5.10 -1.96
C ARG A 69 -6.88 6.46 -2.66
N GLU A 70 -5.71 6.97 -3.00
CA GLU A 70 -5.55 8.24 -3.72
C GLU A 70 -5.81 8.10 -5.24
N GLY A 71 -5.91 6.87 -5.74
CA GLY A 71 -6.04 6.58 -7.18
C GLY A 71 -4.73 6.78 -7.95
N LYS A 72 -3.59 6.81 -7.25
CA LYS A 72 -2.25 6.98 -7.82
C LYS A 72 -1.58 5.67 -8.21
N LEU A 73 -2.24 4.55 -7.98
CA LEU A 73 -1.69 3.22 -8.22
C LEU A 73 -2.74 2.33 -8.90
N GLU A 74 -2.34 1.71 -10.01
CA GLU A 74 -3.04 0.64 -10.68
C GLU A 74 -2.47 -0.71 -10.23
N SER A 75 -3.36 -1.65 -9.96
CA SER A 75 -2.99 -3.04 -9.65
C SER A 75 -3.62 -3.95 -10.69
N ASP A 76 -2.80 -4.70 -11.43
CA ASP A 76 -3.26 -5.67 -12.44
C ASP A 76 -3.48 -7.08 -11.83
N GLY A 77 -3.54 -7.16 -10.49
CA GLY A 77 -3.73 -8.41 -9.74
C GLY A 77 -2.45 -9.23 -9.51
N LYS A 78 -1.39 -8.98 -10.29
CA LYS A 78 -0.04 -9.55 -10.06
C LYS A 78 1.04 -8.50 -9.91
N GLU A 79 0.84 -7.36 -10.55
CA GLU A 79 1.79 -6.26 -10.63
C GLU A 79 1.13 -4.95 -10.21
N PHE A 80 1.93 -4.05 -9.69
CA PHE A 80 1.55 -2.74 -9.22
C PHE A 80 2.29 -1.71 -10.07
N LYS A 81 1.58 -0.72 -10.63
CA LYS A 81 2.16 0.41 -11.35
C LYS A 81 1.52 1.70 -10.92
N LEU A 82 2.21 2.82 -11.12
CA LEU A 82 1.58 4.13 -10.94
C LEU A 82 0.73 4.47 -12.17
N VAL A 83 -0.34 5.25 -11.93
CA VAL A 83 -1.22 5.81 -12.96
C VAL A 83 -0.88 7.25 -13.25
#